data_AF-A0A2R4MGW5-F1
#
_entry.id   AF-A0A2R4MGW5-F1
#
_cell.length_a   1.000
_cell.length_b   1.000
_cell.length_c   1.000
_cell.angle_alpha   90.00
_cell.angle_beta   90.00
_cell.angle_gamma   90.00
#
_symmetry.space_group_name_H-M   'P 1'
#
loop_
_entity.id
_entity.type
_entity.pdbx_description
1 polymer ?
#
loop_
_entity_poly.entity_id
_entity_poly.type
_entity_poly.pdbx_seq_one_letter_code
_entity_poly.pdbx_strand_id
1 'polypeptide(L)'
;MNSFQSALAHVLAQEGGYVDHPNDPGGATKYGITRATLARHRNIQPANKLPKSEVRHMRKSEATKIYHHYYWRPIHGANLPSGLAFCLFDFAVNSGPARAIKTLQALVRVPQDGRMGPVTHAAIKAALNLRSEGHLIEQLSSQRLQFLRRLRHYSTFGRGWRRRVASTRQQALKIAQSNSSKTKRNKMVYLQGYKTYITAALMLLVGVAQLAGAEVPNFDQANVGQLIMEAFAIIFLRKGLKESVFN
;
A
#
# COMPACT_ATOMS: atom_id res chain seq x y z
N MET A 1 13.39 1.59 -4.27
CA MET A 1 12.93 0.22 -3.94
C MET A 1 11.45 0.11 -4.22
N ASN A 2 10.99 -0.99 -4.84
CA ASN A 2 9.56 -1.27 -4.99
C ASN A 2 8.94 -1.70 -3.65
N SER A 3 7.60 -1.69 -3.55
CA SER A 3 6.86 -2.00 -2.32
C SER A 3 7.20 -3.38 -1.76
N PHE A 4 7.36 -4.38 -2.62
CA PHE A 4 7.75 -5.73 -2.22
C PHE A 4 9.12 -5.77 -1.56
N GLN A 5 10.14 -5.11 -2.14
CA GLN A 5 11.50 -5.13 -1.58
C GLN A 5 11.56 -4.44 -0.23
N SER A 6 10.78 -3.36 -0.04
CA SER A 6 10.67 -2.72 1.27
C SER A 6 10.03 -3.64 2.31
N ALA A 7 8.95 -4.33 1.94
CA ALA A 7 8.27 -5.28 2.83
C ALA A 7 9.15 -6.50 3.14
N LEU A 8 9.85 -7.02 2.14
CA LEU A 8 10.78 -8.13 2.28
C LEU A 8 11.98 -7.77 3.17
N ALA A 9 12.56 -6.58 3.00
CA ALA A 9 13.65 -6.11 3.86
C ALA A 9 13.23 -6.06 5.33
N HIS A 10 12.00 -5.59 5.61
CA HIS A 10 11.44 -5.57 6.96
C HIS A 10 11.25 -6.98 7.53
N VAL A 11 10.65 -7.90 6.75
CA VAL A 11 10.51 -9.30 7.17
C VAL A 11 11.86 -9.91 7.47
N LEU A 12 12.83 -9.81 6.55
CA LEU A 12 14.16 -10.39 6.71
C LEU A 12 14.97 -9.77 7.86
N ALA A 13 14.70 -8.53 8.25
CA ALA A 13 15.32 -7.92 9.42
C ALA A 13 14.80 -8.51 10.73
N GLN A 14 13.61 -9.12 10.70
CA GLN A 14 13.01 -9.80 11.85
C GLN A 14 13.28 -11.30 11.87
N GLU A 15 13.60 -11.88 10.71
CA GLU A 15 14.07 -13.25 10.60
C GLU A 15 15.56 -13.30 11.00
N GLY A 16 15.91 -14.21 11.91
CA GLY A 16 17.29 -14.39 12.36
C GLY A 16 18.20 -15.04 11.30
N GLY A 17 19.41 -15.42 11.72
CA GLY A 17 20.36 -16.17 10.91
C GLY A 17 19.93 -17.62 10.63
N TYR A 18 20.87 -18.44 10.16
CA TYR A 18 20.64 -19.88 10.01
C TYR A 18 20.38 -20.52 11.38
N VAL A 19 19.32 -21.32 11.48
CA VAL A 19 18.99 -22.10 12.67
C VAL A 19 18.81 -23.56 12.22
N ASP A 20 19.49 -24.48 12.90
CA ASP A 20 19.34 -25.93 12.76
C ASP A 20 19.19 -26.53 14.15
N HIS A 21 17.97 -26.97 14.49
CA HIS A 21 17.73 -27.60 15.78
C HIS A 21 18.00 -29.11 15.68
N PRO A 22 18.87 -29.70 16.51
CA PRO A 22 19.26 -31.11 16.41
C PRO A 22 18.09 -32.10 16.44
N ASN A 23 17.04 -31.77 17.19
CA ASN A 23 15.84 -32.62 17.38
C ASN A 23 14.68 -32.30 16.41
N ASP A 24 14.86 -31.41 15.42
CA ASP A 24 13.82 -31.10 14.43
C ASP A 24 14.18 -31.73 13.06
N PRO A 25 13.47 -32.79 12.61
CA PRO A 25 13.72 -33.41 11.30
C PRO A 25 13.39 -32.47 10.12
N GLY A 26 12.62 -31.39 10.33
CA GLY A 26 12.44 -30.28 9.39
C GLY A 26 13.53 -29.19 9.48
N GLY A 27 14.43 -29.31 10.47
CA GLY A 27 15.08 -28.25 11.23
C GLY A 27 16.07 -27.31 10.55
N ALA A 28 16.43 -27.50 9.27
CA ALA A 28 17.27 -26.51 8.59
C ALA A 28 16.39 -25.34 8.10
N THR A 29 16.66 -24.13 8.62
CA THR A 29 16.00 -22.89 8.20
C THR A 29 17.03 -21.81 7.90
N LYS A 30 16.90 -21.15 6.74
CA LYS A 30 17.69 -19.96 6.37
C LYS A 30 16.77 -18.89 5.83
N TYR A 31 16.95 -17.64 6.25
CA TYR A 31 16.07 -16.52 5.88
C TYR A 31 14.58 -16.79 6.18
N GLY A 32 14.27 -17.53 7.26
CA GLY A 32 12.89 -17.93 7.59
C GLY A 32 12.27 -18.98 6.66
N ILE A 33 13.01 -19.51 5.68
CA ILE A 33 12.54 -20.56 4.76
C ILE A 33 13.01 -21.93 5.27
N THR A 34 12.04 -22.81 5.52
CA THR A 34 12.28 -24.18 5.97
C THR A 34 12.71 -25.09 4.82
N ARG A 35 13.36 -26.21 5.15
CA ARG A 35 13.69 -27.28 4.20
C ARG A 35 12.49 -27.73 3.36
N ALA A 36 11.31 -27.85 3.98
CA ALA A 36 10.09 -28.26 3.30
C ALA A 36 9.63 -27.22 2.25
N THR A 37 9.71 -25.93 2.57
CA THR A 37 9.37 -24.86 1.63
C THR A 37 10.37 -24.80 0.48
N LEU A 38 11.67 -24.95 0.74
CA LEU A 38 12.70 -24.99 -0.29
C LEU A 38 12.53 -26.21 -1.21
N ALA A 39 12.28 -27.39 -0.64
CA ALA A 39 12.04 -28.62 -1.42
C ALA A 39 10.81 -28.47 -2.32
N ARG A 40 9.71 -27.90 -1.81
CA ARG A 40 8.53 -27.58 -2.60
C ARG A 40 8.85 -26.60 -3.74
N HIS A 41 9.63 -25.56 -3.46
CA HIS A 41 10.04 -24.58 -4.48
C HIS A 41 10.85 -25.22 -5.62
N ARG A 42 11.68 -26.21 -5.28
CA ARG A 42 12.52 -26.95 -6.23
C ARG A 42 11.87 -28.21 -6.79
N ASN A 43 10.57 -28.44 -6.53
CA ASN A 43 9.83 -29.63 -6.95
C ASN A 43 10.46 -30.97 -6.50
N ILE A 44 11.06 -31.01 -5.32
CA ILE A 44 11.68 -32.22 -4.74
C ILE A 44 10.70 -32.85 -3.74
N GLN A 45 10.35 -34.12 -3.97
CA GLN A 45 9.46 -34.90 -3.09
C GLN A 45 10.01 -36.31 -2.80
N PRO A 46 9.94 -36.78 -1.53
CA PRO A 46 9.53 -36.03 -0.33
C PRO A 46 10.58 -34.99 0.09
N ALA A 47 10.19 -34.02 0.92
CA ALA A 47 11.06 -32.91 1.35
C ALA A 47 12.39 -33.34 2.00
N ASN A 48 12.44 -34.56 2.55
CA ASN A 48 13.64 -35.12 3.15
C ASN A 48 14.75 -35.46 2.13
N LYS A 49 14.43 -35.58 0.83
CA LYS A 49 15.40 -35.76 -0.25
C LYS A 49 16.24 -34.51 -0.50
N LEU A 50 15.79 -33.33 -0.06
CA LEU A 50 16.61 -32.13 -0.11
C LEU A 50 17.65 -32.17 1.03
N PRO A 51 18.96 -32.13 0.72
CA PRO A 51 19.99 -32.08 1.75
C PRO A 51 19.87 -30.82 2.61
N LYS A 52 20.20 -30.91 3.91
CA LYS A 52 20.23 -29.72 4.80
C LYS A 52 21.26 -28.68 4.33
N SER A 53 22.36 -29.12 3.70
CA SER A 53 23.38 -28.24 3.11
C SER A 53 22.80 -27.31 2.05
N GLU A 54 21.79 -27.75 1.28
CA GLU A 54 21.13 -26.89 0.29
C GLU A 54 20.39 -25.72 0.93
N VAL A 55 19.78 -25.93 2.10
CA VAL A 55 19.16 -24.84 2.87
C VAL A 55 20.23 -23.86 3.34
N ARG A 56 21.37 -24.36 3.82
CA ARG A 56 22.51 -23.53 4.26
C ARG A 56 23.10 -22.72 3.12
N HIS A 57 23.20 -23.27 1.91
CA HIS A 57 23.74 -22.61 0.72
C HIS A 57 22.71 -21.77 -0.06
N MET A 58 21.42 -21.81 0.31
CA MET A 58 20.38 -21.01 -0.34
C MET A 58 20.78 -19.54 -0.43
N ARG A 59 20.69 -18.98 -1.63
CA ARG A 59 21.01 -17.57 -1.90
C ARG A 59 19.86 -16.68 -1.47
N LYS A 60 20.17 -15.46 -1.04
CA LYS A 60 19.14 -14.45 -0.74
C LYS A 60 18.20 -14.19 -1.93
N SER A 61 18.70 -14.25 -3.16
CA SER A 61 17.89 -14.10 -4.37
C SER A 61 16.86 -15.23 -4.56
N GLU A 62 17.19 -16.45 -4.17
CA GLU A 62 16.25 -17.58 -4.18
C GLU A 62 15.18 -17.40 -3.10
N ALA A 63 15.59 -17.02 -1.88
CA ALA A 63 14.65 -16.67 -0.81
C ALA A 63 13.69 -15.55 -1.24
N THR A 64 14.18 -14.51 -1.93
CA THR A 64 13.33 -13.44 -2.51
C THR A 64 12.28 -14.00 -3.48
N LYS A 65 12.64 -14.95 -4.35
CA LYS A 65 11.69 -15.59 -5.28
C LYS A 65 10.63 -16.40 -4.53
N ILE A 66 11.04 -17.14 -3.50
CA ILE A 66 10.14 -17.91 -2.62
C ILE A 66 9.15 -16.97 -1.93
N TYR A 67 9.64 -15.89 -1.30
CA TYR A 67 8.78 -14.89 -0.66
C TYR A 67 7.80 -14.25 -1.63
N HIS A 68 8.28 -13.90 -2.83
CA HIS A 68 7.43 -13.32 -3.86
C HIS A 68 6.33 -14.30 -4.28
N HIS A 69 6.70 -15.56 -4.57
CA HIS A 69 5.78 -16.55 -5.11
C HIS A 69 4.76 -17.04 -4.08
N TYR A 70 5.18 -17.39 -2.87
CA TYR A 70 4.31 -18.03 -1.89
C TYR A 70 3.59 -17.06 -0.95
N TYR A 71 4.00 -15.79 -0.89
CA TYR A 71 3.45 -14.84 0.09
C TYR A 71 3.00 -13.52 -0.54
N TRP A 72 3.83 -12.89 -1.38
CA TRP A 72 3.47 -11.60 -2.00
C TRP A 72 2.43 -11.74 -3.12
N ARG A 73 2.60 -12.71 -4.01
CA ARG A 73 1.67 -12.96 -5.12
C ARG A 73 0.29 -13.38 -4.64
N PRO A 74 0.11 -14.31 -3.69
CA PRO A 74 -1.23 -14.74 -3.25
C PRO A 74 -2.06 -13.63 -2.61
N ILE A 75 -1.42 -12.65 -1.96
CA ILE A 75 -2.11 -11.48 -1.41
C ILE A 75 -2.32 -10.36 -2.45
N HIS A 76 -1.89 -10.57 -3.70
CA HIS A 76 -1.85 -9.57 -4.77
C HIS A 76 -1.16 -8.27 -4.31
N GLY A 77 -0.04 -8.37 -3.59
CA GLY A 77 0.57 -7.22 -2.90
C GLY A 77 0.95 -6.07 -3.84
N ALA A 78 1.22 -6.36 -5.12
CA ALA A 78 1.50 -5.36 -6.14
C ALA A 78 0.29 -4.48 -6.49
N ASN A 79 -0.94 -4.97 -6.24
CA ASN A 79 -2.20 -4.29 -6.56
C ASN A 79 -2.82 -3.59 -5.35
N LEU A 80 -2.19 -3.66 -4.17
CA LEU A 80 -2.67 -3.04 -2.94
C LEU A 80 -1.95 -1.70 -2.68
N PRO A 81 -2.57 -0.77 -1.93
CA PRO A 81 -1.86 0.37 -1.35
C PRO A 81 -0.64 -0.12 -0.56
N SER A 82 0.51 0.54 -0.72
CA SER A 82 1.78 -0.06 -0.31
C SER A 82 1.94 -0.22 1.21
N GLY A 83 1.30 0.61 2.03
CA GLY A 83 1.29 0.44 3.49
C GLY A 83 0.43 -0.76 3.90
N LEU A 84 -0.75 -0.91 3.28
CA LEU A 84 -1.61 -2.08 3.48
C LEU A 84 -0.91 -3.37 3.00
N ALA A 85 -0.30 -3.34 1.82
CA ALA A 85 0.47 -4.45 1.26
C ALA A 85 1.62 -4.87 2.19
N PHE A 86 2.34 -3.90 2.75
CA PHE A 86 3.43 -4.13 3.70
C PHE A 86 2.95 -4.87 4.95
N CYS A 87 1.85 -4.40 5.57
CA CYS A 87 1.29 -5.01 6.78
C CYS A 87 0.72 -6.42 6.50
N LEU A 88 -0.01 -6.57 5.39
CA LEU A 88 -0.62 -7.83 4.99
C LEU A 88 0.44 -8.88 4.62
N PHE A 89 1.54 -8.47 3.99
CA PHE A 89 2.66 -9.35 3.66
C PHE A 89 3.33 -9.93 4.91
N ASP A 90 3.69 -9.12 5.91
CA ASP A 90 4.27 -9.63 7.16
C ASP A 90 3.31 -10.59 7.88
N PHE A 91 2.00 -10.30 7.84
CA PHE A 91 1.01 -11.20 8.40
C PHE A 91 0.93 -12.52 7.62
N ALA A 92 0.94 -12.47 6.28
CA ALA A 92 0.94 -13.65 5.42
C ALA A 92 2.18 -14.53 5.64
N VAL A 93 3.36 -13.93 5.82
CA VAL A 93 4.59 -14.67 6.13
C VAL A 93 4.48 -15.40 7.47
N ASN A 94 3.98 -14.73 8.50
CA ASN A 94 3.97 -15.25 9.85
C ASN A 94 2.80 -16.21 10.15
N SER A 95 1.67 -16.06 9.46
CA SER A 95 0.42 -16.78 9.77
C SER A 95 -0.25 -17.43 8.56
N GLY A 96 0.38 -17.37 7.39
CA GLY A 96 -0.13 -17.92 6.13
C GLY A 96 -0.96 -16.91 5.33
N PRO A 97 -0.83 -16.89 3.98
CA PRO A 97 -1.58 -15.96 3.12
C PRO A 97 -3.09 -16.06 3.29
N ALA A 98 -3.64 -17.28 3.32
CA ALA A 98 -5.08 -17.48 3.43
C ALA A 98 -5.66 -16.82 4.69
N ARG A 99 -4.99 -16.93 5.85
CA ARG A 99 -5.45 -16.31 7.10
C ARG A 99 -5.39 -14.79 7.05
N ALA A 100 -4.29 -14.25 6.53
CA ALA A 100 -4.13 -12.81 6.35
C ALA A 100 -5.23 -12.24 5.44
N ILE A 101 -5.51 -12.91 4.31
CA ILE A 101 -6.56 -12.54 3.37
C ILE A 101 -7.94 -12.62 4.01
N LYS A 102 -8.28 -13.72 4.71
CA LYS A 102 -9.56 -13.86 5.42
C LYS A 102 -9.80 -12.76 6.44
N THR A 103 -8.74 -12.36 7.15
CA THR A 103 -8.82 -11.26 8.12
C THR A 103 -9.11 -9.94 7.42
N LEU A 104 -8.46 -9.65 6.30
CA LEU A 104 -8.75 -8.45 5.50
C LEU A 104 -10.17 -8.49 4.91
N GLN A 105 -10.60 -9.63 4.39
CA GLN A 105 -11.96 -9.84 3.86
C GLN A 105 -13.03 -9.56 4.93
N ALA A 106 -12.81 -10.00 6.17
CA ALA A 106 -13.68 -9.70 7.29
C ALA A 106 -13.80 -8.18 7.53
N LEU A 107 -12.67 -7.46 7.48
CA LEU A 107 -12.65 -6.00 7.69
C LEU A 107 -13.40 -5.24 6.61
N VAL A 108 -13.29 -5.69 5.35
CA VAL A 108 -14.00 -5.08 4.22
C VAL A 108 -15.38 -5.71 3.95
N ARG A 109 -15.86 -6.55 4.88
CA ARG A 109 -17.21 -7.13 4.90
C ARG A 109 -17.58 -7.94 3.65
N VAL A 110 -16.65 -8.78 3.18
CA VAL A 110 -16.88 -9.74 2.09
C VAL A 110 -16.68 -11.18 2.58
N PRO A 111 -17.15 -12.20 1.83
CA PRO A 111 -16.92 -13.60 2.18
C PRO A 111 -15.43 -13.91 2.43
N GLN A 112 -15.15 -14.66 3.51
CA GLN A 112 -13.80 -14.96 3.97
C GLN A 112 -13.27 -16.26 3.35
N ASP A 113 -13.18 -16.30 2.03
CA ASP A 113 -12.68 -17.48 1.28
C ASP A 113 -11.14 -17.61 1.30
N GLY A 114 -10.43 -16.55 1.71
CA GLY A 114 -8.97 -16.51 1.77
C GLY A 114 -8.28 -16.34 0.41
N ARG A 115 -9.02 -15.91 -0.62
CA ARG A 115 -8.53 -15.65 -1.98
C ARG A 115 -8.65 -14.17 -2.31
N MET A 116 -7.60 -13.57 -2.85
CA MET A 116 -7.59 -12.15 -3.21
C MET A 116 -8.25 -11.90 -4.58
N GLY A 117 -9.57 -12.07 -4.67
CA GLY A 117 -10.34 -11.95 -5.91
C GLY A 117 -10.87 -10.55 -6.23
N PRO A 118 -11.55 -10.37 -7.39
CA PRO A 118 -12.11 -9.08 -7.81
C PRO A 118 -13.07 -8.46 -6.79
N VAL A 119 -13.90 -9.28 -6.12
CA VAL A 119 -14.83 -8.83 -5.07
C VAL A 119 -14.06 -8.22 -3.89
N THR A 120 -12.97 -8.86 -3.45
CA THR A 120 -12.13 -8.35 -2.37
C THR A 120 -11.43 -7.05 -2.79
N HIS A 121 -10.90 -6.95 -4.00
CA HIS A 121 -10.29 -5.71 -4.53
C HIS A 121 -11.29 -4.56 -4.59
N ALA A 122 -12.50 -4.80 -5.09
CA ALA A 122 -13.56 -3.80 -5.14
C ALA A 122 -13.94 -3.30 -3.74
N ALA A 123 -14.07 -4.21 -2.77
CA ALA A 123 -14.39 -3.85 -1.39
C ALA A 123 -13.26 -3.07 -0.70
N ILE A 124 -11.99 -3.43 -0.94
CA ILE A 124 -10.84 -2.66 -0.46
C ILE A 124 -10.86 -1.25 -1.05
N LYS A 125 -11.09 -1.11 -2.36
CA LYS A 125 -11.20 0.20 -3.01
C LYS A 125 -12.34 1.04 -2.43
N ALA A 126 -13.52 0.45 -2.23
CA ALA A 126 -14.66 1.12 -1.60
C ALA A 126 -14.34 1.56 -0.16
N ALA A 127 -13.68 0.72 0.63
CA ALA A 127 -13.26 1.06 1.98
C ALA A 127 -12.26 2.24 1.99
N LEU A 128 -11.33 2.28 1.04
CA LEU A 128 -10.35 3.37 0.91
C LEU A 128 -10.95 4.71 0.44
N ASN A 129 -12.12 4.68 -0.18
CA ASN A 129 -12.87 5.90 -0.51
C ASN A 129 -13.55 6.50 0.73
N LEU A 130 -13.94 5.66 1.69
CA LEU A 130 -14.66 6.08 2.90
C LEU A 130 -13.74 6.33 4.09
N ARG A 131 -12.60 5.65 4.14
CA ARG A 131 -11.64 5.65 5.25
C ARG A 131 -10.21 5.69 4.71
N SER A 132 -9.29 6.21 5.50
CA SER A 132 -7.88 6.24 5.11
C SER A 132 -7.26 4.84 5.07
N GLU A 133 -6.22 4.66 4.26
CA GLU A 133 -5.40 3.44 4.27
C GLU A 133 -4.90 3.10 5.70
N GLY A 134 -4.54 4.13 6.47
CA GLY A 134 -4.14 3.98 7.87
C GLY A 134 -5.20 3.31 8.73
N HIS A 135 -6.49 3.61 8.51
CA HIS A 135 -7.58 2.96 9.25
C HIS A 135 -7.61 1.44 9.02
N LEU A 136 -7.43 0.99 7.77
CA LEU A 136 -7.37 -0.45 7.48
C LEU A 136 -6.13 -1.11 8.08
N ILE A 137 -4.98 -0.43 8.07
CA ILE A 137 -3.74 -0.92 8.70
C ILE A 137 -3.93 -1.10 10.21
N GLU A 138 -4.58 -0.14 10.87
CA GLU A 138 -4.90 -0.19 12.31
C GLU A 138 -5.79 -1.39 12.65
N GLN A 139 -6.87 -1.56 11.90
CA GLN A 139 -7.81 -2.66 12.09
C GLN A 139 -7.16 -4.02 11.83
N LEU A 140 -6.39 -4.15 10.75
CA LEU A 140 -5.68 -5.39 10.40
C LEU A 140 -4.67 -5.77 11.49
N SER A 141 -3.90 -4.81 11.99
CA SER A 141 -2.93 -5.02 13.07
C SER A 141 -3.61 -5.44 14.37
N SER A 142 -4.76 -4.81 14.68
CA SER A 142 -5.55 -5.13 15.87
C SER A 142 -6.15 -6.54 15.79
N GLN A 143 -6.75 -6.91 14.65
CA GLN A 143 -7.30 -8.26 14.43
C GLN A 143 -6.21 -9.33 14.47
N ARG A 144 -5.06 -9.07 13.86
CA ARG A 144 -3.89 -9.96 13.96
C ARG A 144 -3.47 -10.17 15.41
N LEU A 145 -3.38 -9.11 16.21
CA LEU A 145 -2.99 -9.24 17.61
C LEU A 145 -4.03 -10.02 18.44
N GLN A 146 -5.33 -9.81 18.18
CA GLN A 146 -6.39 -10.61 18.81
C GLN A 146 -6.26 -12.09 18.47
N PHE A 147 -5.98 -12.42 17.20
CA PHE A 147 -5.71 -13.79 16.78
C PHE A 147 -4.49 -14.38 17.51
N LEU A 148 -3.38 -13.66 17.54
CA LEU A 148 -2.14 -14.13 18.18
C LEU A 148 -2.32 -14.40 19.69
N ARG A 149 -3.12 -13.58 20.39
CA ARG A 149 -3.45 -13.77 21.81
C ARG A 149 -4.15 -15.09 22.14
N ARG A 150 -4.81 -15.70 21.15
CA ARG A 150 -5.53 -16.98 21.30
C ARG A 150 -4.65 -18.20 21.05
N LEU A 151 -3.39 -18.01 20.66
CA LEU A 151 -2.49 -19.13 20.40
C LEU A 151 -1.95 -19.72 21.69
N ARG A 152 -1.85 -21.06 21.75
CA ARG A 152 -1.36 -21.83 22.91
C ARG A 152 -0.03 -21.32 23.47
N HIS A 153 0.89 -20.91 22.60
CA HIS A 153 2.24 -20.47 22.98
C HIS A 153 2.37 -18.95 23.21
N TYR A 154 1.24 -18.23 23.31
CA TYR A 154 1.26 -16.78 23.50
C TYR A 154 1.93 -16.36 24.82
N SER A 155 1.82 -17.15 25.88
CA SER A 155 2.49 -16.87 27.17
C SER A 155 4.02 -16.78 27.01
N THR A 156 4.61 -17.65 26.17
CA THR A 156 6.04 -17.70 25.91
C THR A 156 6.49 -16.66 24.88
N PHE A 157 5.82 -16.57 23.73
CA PHE A 157 6.29 -15.77 22.58
C PHE A 157 5.54 -14.46 22.35
N GLY A 158 4.43 -14.23 23.05
CA GLY A 158 3.51 -13.12 22.79
C GLY A 158 4.14 -11.74 22.93
N ARG A 159 5.17 -11.58 23.77
CA ARG A 159 5.94 -10.33 23.88
C ARG A 159 6.64 -10.00 22.55
N GLY A 160 7.30 -10.98 21.93
CA GLY A 160 7.97 -10.82 20.63
C GLY A 160 6.95 -10.54 19.52
N TRP A 161 5.86 -11.31 19.47
CA TRP A 161 4.82 -11.12 18.47
C TRP A 161 4.16 -9.74 18.55
N ARG A 162 3.86 -9.24 19.76
CA ARG A 162 3.34 -7.87 19.95
C ARG A 162 4.29 -6.81 19.39
N ARG A 163 5.59 -6.92 19.67
CA ARG A 163 6.60 -5.97 19.17
C ARG A 163 6.68 -6.01 17.64
N ARG A 164 6.68 -7.20 17.03
CA ARG A 164 6.64 -7.39 15.57
C ARG A 164 5.42 -6.72 14.94
N VAL A 165 4.22 -6.94 15.50
CA VAL A 165 2.98 -6.32 15.00
C VAL A 165 3.05 -4.80 15.13
N ALA A 166 3.50 -4.27 16.27
CA ALA A 166 3.62 -2.83 16.50
C ALA A 166 4.62 -2.16 15.54
N SER A 167 5.81 -2.73 15.38
CA SER A 167 6.84 -2.24 14.45
C SER A 167 6.33 -2.26 13.00
N THR A 168 5.70 -3.35 12.58
CA THR A 168 5.11 -3.48 11.23
C THR A 168 4.02 -2.45 10.99
N ARG A 169 3.10 -2.28 11.96
CA ARG A 169 2.05 -1.26 11.91
C ARG A 169 2.65 0.14 11.76
N GLN A 170 3.61 0.50 12.59
CA GLN A 170 4.22 1.83 12.55
C GLN A 170 4.87 2.12 11.19
N GLN A 171 5.60 1.16 10.63
CA GLN A 171 6.24 1.32 9.32
C GLN A 171 5.19 1.41 8.19
N ALA A 172 4.15 0.58 8.23
CA ALA A 172 3.04 0.63 7.27
C ALA A 172 2.32 1.98 7.29
N LEU A 173 2.08 2.56 8.47
CA LEU A 173 1.47 3.89 8.61
C LEU A 173 2.35 4.99 8.04
N LYS A 174 3.67 4.95 8.27
CA LYS A 174 4.62 5.91 7.67
C LYS A 174 4.58 5.85 6.14
N ILE A 175 4.53 4.64 5.57
CA ILE A 175 4.41 4.42 4.12
C ILE A 175 3.09 5.03 3.60
N ALA A 176 1.98 4.75 4.26
CA ALA A 176 0.66 5.27 3.87
C ALA A 176 0.60 6.82 3.94
N GLN A 177 1.16 7.41 5.00
CA GLN A 177 1.23 8.87 5.16
C GLN A 177 2.11 9.52 4.09
N SER A 178 3.29 8.95 3.81
CA SER A 178 4.21 9.46 2.79
C SER A 178 3.54 9.48 1.40
N ASN A 179 2.84 8.41 1.03
CA ASN A 179 2.11 8.34 -0.24
C ASN A 179 0.96 9.35 -0.32
N SER A 180 0.19 9.51 0.76
CA SER A 180 -0.90 10.49 0.82
C SER A 180 -0.38 11.92 0.63
N SER A 181 0.71 12.27 1.32
CA SER A 181 1.37 13.58 1.18
C SER A 181 1.91 13.79 -0.24
N LYS A 182 2.51 12.77 -0.86
CA LYS A 182 2.99 12.84 -2.25
C LYS A 182 1.85 13.08 -3.23
N THR A 183 0.71 12.39 -3.08
CA THR A 183 -0.48 12.58 -3.91
C THR A 183 -1.07 13.98 -3.74
N LYS A 184 -1.22 14.47 -2.50
CA LYS A 184 -1.70 15.84 -2.23
C LYS A 184 -0.79 16.90 -2.83
N ARG A 185 0.53 16.74 -2.65
CA ARG A 185 1.53 17.66 -3.22
C ARG A 185 1.44 17.69 -4.75
N ASN A 186 1.35 16.53 -5.40
CA ASN A 186 1.21 16.46 -6.85
C ASN A 186 -0.08 17.12 -7.34
N LYS A 187 -1.20 16.95 -6.63
CA LYS A 187 -2.46 17.63 -6.93
C LYS A 187 -2.34 19.15 -6.80
N MET A 188 -1.70 19.65 -5.74
CA MET A 188 -1.45 21.09 -5.58
C MET A 188 -0.54 21.65 -6.67
N VAL A 189 0.56 20.96 -7.00
CA VAL A 189 1.48 21.36 -8.08
C VAL A 189 0.75 21.40 -9.42
N TYR A 190 -0.09 20.40 -9.71
CA TYR A 190 -0.92 20.39 -10.90
C TYR A 190 -1.86 21.62 -10.93
N LEU A 191 -2.63 21.85 -9.87
CA LEU A 191 -3.53 23.01 -9.78
C LEU A 191 -2.79 24.35 -9.86
N GLN A 192 -1.58 24.45 -9.31
CA GLN A 192 -0.73 25.64 -9.43
C GLN A 192 -0.38 25.95 -10.89
N GLY A 193 -0.14 24.93 -11.72
CA GLY A 193 0.03 25.09 -13.17
C GLY A 193 -1.19 25.73 -13.86
N TYR A 194 -2.39 25.44 -13.36
CA TYR A 194 -3.66 25.97 -13.86
C TYR A 194 -4.19 27.20 -13.12
N LYS A 195 -3.49 27.70 -12.10
CA LYS A 195 -3.98 28.81 -11.24
C LYS A 195 -4.53 29.99 -12.05
N THR A 196 -3.79 30.43 -13.07
CA THR A 196 -4.17 31.57 -13.92
C THR A 196 -5.36 31.28 -14.84
N TYR A 197 -5.55 30.02 -15.24
CA TYR A 197 -6.73 29.61 -16.01
C TYR A 197 -7.96 29.51 -15.11
N ILE A 198 -7.80 29.02 -13.88
CA ILE A 198 -8.86 28.95 -12.87
C ILE A 198 -9.33 30.36 -12.49
N THR A 199 -8.41 31.30 -12.29
CA THR A 199 -8.77 32.70 -12.02
C THR A 199 -9.51 33.33 -13.18
N ALA A 200 -9.04 33.14 -14.43
CA ALA A 200 -9.73 33.67 -15.60
C ALA A 200 -11.14 33.06 -15.78
N ALA A 201 -11.30 31.75 -15.56
CA ALA A 201 -12.60 31.09 -15.62
C ALA A 201 -13.57 31.63 -14.56
N LEU A 202 -13.09 31.90 -13.34
CA LEU A 202 -13.90 32.53 -12.29
C LEU A 202 -14.26 33.98 -12.64
N MET A 203 -13.31 34.77 -13.15
CA MET A 203 -13.56 36.15 -13.60
C MET A 203 -14.62 36.19 -14.70
N LEU A 204 -14.56 35.26 -15.66
CA LEU A 204 -15.54 35.14 -16.73
C LEU A 204 -16.91 34.74 -16.18
N LEU A 205 -16.98 33.76 -15.26
CA LEU A 205 -18.23 33.33 -14.62
C LEU A 205 -18.91 34.47 -13.85
N VAL A 206 -18.13 35.23 -13.07
CA VAL A 206 -18.64 36.40 -12.33
C VAL A 206 -19.15 37.46 -13.30
N GLY A 207 -18.39 37.79 -14.34
CA GLY A 207 -18.83 38.78 -15.33
C GLY A 207 -20.11 38.38 -16.06
N VAL A 208 -20.25 37.10 -16.44
CA VAL A 208 -21.48 36.60 -17.09
C VAL A 208 -22.67 36.61 -16.12
N ALA A 209 -22.47 36.26 -14.85
CA ALA A 209 -23.53 36.32 -13.84
C ALA A 209 -24.03 37.75 -13.62
N GLN A 210 -23.11 38.72 -13.56
CA GLN A 210 -23.46 40.14 -13.44
C GLN A 210 -24.18 40.66 -14.69
N LEU A 211 -23.76 40.24 -15.90
CA LEU A 211 -24.51 40.55 -17.14
C LEU A 211 -25.93 39.99 -17.14
N ALA A 212 -26.16 38.85 -16.50
CA ALA A 212 -27.49 38.24 -16.36
C ALA A 212 -28.34 38.87 -15.25
N GLY A 213 -27.86 39.93 -14.59
CA GLY A 213 -28.57 40.63 -13.52
C GLY A 213 -28.46 40.00 -12.14
N ALA A 214 -27.52 39.07 -11.94
CA ALA A 214 -27.25 38.51 -10.62
C ALA A 214 -26.28 39.42 -9.82
N GLU A 215 -26.66 39.76 -8.59
CA GLU A 215 -25.77 40.45 -7.66
C GLU A 215 -24.73 39.46 -7.10
N VAL A 216 -23.44 39.81 -7.24
CA VAL A 216 -22.33 38.97 -6.76
C VAL A 216 -21.61 39.72 -5.64
N PRO A 217 -21.79 39.30 -4.37
CA PRO A 217 -21.21 39.99 -3.22
C PRO A 217 -19.70 40.16 -3.36
N ASN A 218 -19.19 41.35 -3.03
CA ASN A 218 -17.79 41.79 -3.17
C ASN A 218 -17.31 42.09 -4.61
N PHE A 219 -18.19 42.07 -5.62
CA PHE A 219 -17.84 42.40 -7.02
C PHE A 219 -18.67 43.54 -7.62
N ASP A 220 -19.50 44.21 -6.81
CA ASP A 220 -20.46 45.23 -7.25
C ASP A 220 -19.81 46.50 -7.84
N GLN A 221 -18.51 46.72 -7.59
CA GLN A 221 -17.76 47.86 -8.13
C GLN A 221 -16.92 47.52 -9.38
N ALA A 222 -16.84 46.25 -9.79
CA ALA A 222 -16.00 45.86 -10.90
C ALA A 222 -16.73 46.09 -12.23
N ASN A 223 -16.07 46.76 -13.19
CA ASN A 223 -16.63 46.92 -14.53
C ASN A 223 -16.71 45.56 -15.22
N VAL A 224 -17.94 45.09 -15.44
CA VAL A 224 -18.27 43.77 -15.98
C VAL A 224 -17.56 43.50 -17.31
N GLY A 225 -17.49 44.50 -18.18
CA GLY A 225 -16.80 44.38 -19.47
C GLY A 225 -15.28 44.23 -19.31
N GLN A 226 -14.69 44.93 -18.34
CA GLN A 226 -13.26 44.83 -18.05
C GLN A 226 -12.89 43.46 -17.47
N LEU A 227 -13.67 42.93 -16.54
CA LEU A 227 -13.50 41.59 -15.96
C LEU A 227 -13.50 40.48 -17.04
N ILE A 228 -14.45 40.56 -17.97
CA ILE A 228 -14.58 39.59 -19.06
C ILE A 228 -13.40 39.70 -20.05
N MET A 229 -13.01 40.93 -20.41
CA MET A 229 -11.88 41.16 -21.30
C MET A 229 -10.54 40.71 -20.69
N GLU A 230 -10.30 40.98 -19.41
CA GLU A 230 -9.12 40.51 -18.67
C GLU A 230 -9.08 38.98 -18.60
N ALA A 231 -10.23 38.33 -18.37
CA ALA A 231 -10.34 36.87 -18.39
C ALA A 231 -9.94 36.29 -19.75
N PHE A 232 -10.46 36.84 -20.84
CA PHE A 232 -10.10 36.41 -22.19
C PHE A 232 -8.62 36.67 -22.50
N ALA A 233 -8.09 37.84 -22.13
CA ALA A 233 -6.68 38.16 -22.32
C ALA A 233 -5.77 37.13 -21.62
N ILE A 234 -6.07 36.76 -20.36
CA ILE A 234 -5.31 35.74 -19.61
C ILE A 234 -5.39 34.36 -20.28
N ILE A 235 -6.56 33.98 -20.81
CA ILE A 235 -6.76 32.68 -21.47
C ILE A 235 -5.99 32.62 -22.80
N PHE A 236 -6.07 33.67 -23.63
CA PHE A 236 -5.48 33.70 -24.97
C PHE A 236 -3.97 33.99 -24.96
N LEU A 237 -3.49 34.96 -24.18
CA LEU A 237 -2.04 35.27 -24.07
C LEU A 237 -1.24 34.08 -23.53
N ARG A 238 -1.81 33.34 -22.57
CA ARG A 238 -1.14 32.18 -21.95
C ARG A 238 -1.19 30.91 -22.80
N LYS A 239 -2.17 30.81 -23.73
CA LYS A 239 -2.17 29.78 -24.78
C LYS A 239 -1.08 30.07 -25.83
N GLY A 240 -1.01 31.31 -26.32
CA GLY A 240 -0.01 31.72 -27.33
C GLY A 240 1.44 31.54 -26.86
N LEU A 241 1.75 31.87 -25.59
CA LEU A 241 3.08 31.67 -25.01
C LEU A 241 3.49 30.19 -24.84
N LYS A 242 2.53 29.26 -24.76
CA LYS A 242 2.88 27.82 -24.68
C LYS A 242 3.14 27.25 -26.07
N GLU A 243 2.37 27.64 -27.08
CA GLU A 243 2.59 27.20 -28.47
C GLU A 243 3.91 27.72 -29.05
N SER A 244 4.42 28.87 -28.58
CA SER A 244 5.71 29.42 -29.00
C SER A 244 6.94 28.84 -28.29
N VAL A 245 6.77 28.11 -27.18
CA VAL A 245 7.87 27.51 -26.38
C VAL A 245 8.05 26.01 -26.68
N PHE A 246 7.05 25.38 -27.30
CA PHE A 246 7.07 23.96 -27.68
C PHE A 246 7.20 23.73 -29.21
N ASN A 247 7.48 24.80 -29.98
CA ASN A 247 7.86 24.74 -31.39
C ASN A 247 9.31 25.18 -31.56
#